data_AF-A0A933N101-F1
#
_entry.id   AF-A0A933N101-F1
#
_cell.length_a   1.000
_cell.length_b   1.000
_cell.length_c   1.000
_cell.angle_alpha   90.00
_cell.angle_beta   90.00
_cell.angle_gamma   90.00
#
_symmetry.space_group_name_H-M   'P 1'
#
loop_
_entity.id
_entity.type
_entity.pdbx_description
1 polymer ?
#
loop_
_entity_poly.entity_id
_entity_poly.type
_entity_poly.pdbx_seq_one_letter_code
_entity_poly.pdbx_strand_id
1 'polypeptide(L)' 'MKLFNPKAFNIPLRAGLMKNLAEKDSKPAFTFGTGLNLLYMHLDVSGVVSSERTRIDDSEFPTKVGLAGSFGLLF' A
#
# COMPACT_ATOMS: atom_id res chain seq x y z
N MET A 1 32.98 -19.01 -7.07
CA MET A 1 31.67 -19.23 -7.72
C MET A 1 30.59 -18.98 -6.67
N LYS A 2 29.90 -17.83 -6.68
CA LYS A 2 28.87 -17.51 -5.67
C LYS A 2 27.54 -18.14 -6.13
N LEU A 3 27.19 -19.29 -5.55
CA LEU A 3 26.04 -20.11 -5.95
C LEU A 3 24.71 -19.68 -5.30
N PHE A 4 24.70 -18.68 -4.41
CA PHE A 4 23.47 -18.19 -3.79
C PHE A 4 23.43 -16.68 -3.85
N ASN A 5 22.45 -16.19 -4.62
CA ASN A 5 22.11 -14.78 -4.77
C ASN A 5 21.04 -14.43 -3.71
N PRO A 6 21.41 -13.85 -2.54
CA PRO A 6 20.45 -13.50 -1.51
C PRO A 6 19.46 -12.39 -1.95
N LYS A 7 19.63 -11.83 -3.15
CA LYS A 7 18.69 -10.88 -3.76
C LYS A 7 17.43 -11.51 -4.35
N ALA A 8 17.31 -12.85 -4.39
CA ALA A 8 16.14 -13.53 -4.96
C ALA A 8 14.87 -13.45 -4.10
N PHE A 9 15.00 -12.99 -2.84
CA PHE A 9 13.89 -12.74 -1.93
C PHE A 9 13.97 -11.29 -1.47
N ASN A 10 13.19 -10.41 -2.09
CA ASN A 10 13.01 -9.05 -1.61
C ASN A 10 11.57 -8.89 -1.12
N ILE A 11 11.41 -8.47 0.14
CA ILE A 11 10.11 -8.17 0.72
C ILE A 11 10.03 -6.64 0.82
N PRO A 12 9.56 -5.94 -0.23
CA PRO A 12 9.38 -4.50 -0.13
C PRO A 12 8.26 -4.18 0.86
N LEU A 13 8.63 -3.66 2.03
CA LEU A 13 7.68 -3.02 2.92
C LEU A 13 7.52 -1.55 2.48
N ARG A 14 6.28 -1.12 2.26
CA ARG A 14 5.92 0.24 1.85
C ARG A 14 4.97 0.83 2.89
N ALA A 15 5.33 1.98 3.42
CA ALA A 15 4.43 2.79 4.22
C ALA A 15 4.50 4.21 3.68
N GLY A 16 3.35 4.86 3.54
CA GLY A 16 3.25 6.19 2.96
C GLY A 16 2.14 7.01 3.60
N LEU A 17 2.30 8.33 3.51
CA LEU A 17 1.27 9.29 3.84
C LEU A 17 0.95 10.06 2.58
N MET A 18 -0.33 10.10 2.21
CA MET A 18 -0.81 10.78 1.02
C MET A 18 -1.71 11.91 1.45
N LYS A 19 -1.24 13.16 1.34
CA LYS A 19 -2.07 14.34 1.58
C LYS A 19 -2.48 14.92 0.24
N ASN A 20 -3.77 15.14 0.05
CA ASN A 20 -4.25 15.84 -1.14
C ASN A 20 -3.93 17.33 -0.98
N LEU A 21 -3.08 17.88 -1.86
CA LEU A 21 -2.66 19.28 -1.80
C LEU A 21 -3.65 20.22 -2.51
N ALA A 22 -4.54 19.68 -3.35
CA ALA A 22 -5.54 20.44 -4.09
C ALA A 22 -6.70 20.93 -3.20
N GLU A 23 -6.91 20.27 -2.06
CA GLU A 23 -7.96 20.58 -1.09
C GLU A 23 -7.30 20.94 0.25
N LYS A 24 -7.44 22.20 0.70
CA LYS A 24 -6.80 22.67 1.94
C LYS A 24 -7.31 21.95 3.19
N ASP A 25 -8.55 21.46 3.16
CA ASP A 25 -9.20 20.71 4.23
C ASP A 25 -9.06 19.18 4.11
N SER A 26 -8.43 18.67 3.05
CA SER A 26 -8.24 17.22 2.88
C SER A 26 -7.27 16.66 3.92
N LYS A 27 -7.79 15.72 4.72
CA LYS A 27 -7.00 14.98 5.72
C LYS A 27 -6.02 14.02 5.03
N PRO A 28 -4.86 13.73 5.65
CA PRO A 28 -3.90 12.78 5.10
C PRO A 28 -4.45 11.35 5.10
N ALA A 29 -4.18 10.58 4.05
CA ALA A 29 -4.43 9.15 3.97
C ALA A 29 -3.15 8.38 4.31
N PHE A 30 -3.30 7.26 5.02
CA PHE A 30 -2.22 6.35 5.36
C PHE A 30 -2.24 5.18 4.38
N THR A 31 -1.11 4.92 3.75
CA THR A 31 -0.90 3.75 2.89
C THR A 31 0.07 2.79 3.56
N PHE A 32 -0.24 1.51 3.51
CA PHE A 32 0.63 0.43 4.00
C PHE A 32 0.59 -0.69 2.99
N GLY A 33 1.74 -1.23 2.61
CA GLY A 33 1.84 -2.29 1.63
C GLY A 33 3.04 -3.17 1.91
N THR A 34 2.90 -4.43 1.52
CA THR A 34 3.97 -5.40 1.53
C THR A 34 3.96 -6.11 0.20
N GLY A 35 5.13 -6.25 -0.39
CA GLY A 35 5.30 -7.09 -1.57
C GLY A 35 6.24 -8.23 -1.29
N LEU A 36 6.15 -9.23 -2.14
CA LEU A 36 7.06 -10.34 -2.23
C LEU A 36 7.56 -10.41 -3.66
N ASN A 37 8.86 -10.25 -3.78
CA ASN A 37 9.56 -10.15 -5.04
C ASN A 37 10.50 -11.36 -5.12
N LEU A 38 10.03 -12.38 -5.84
CA LEU A 38 10.81 -13.55 -6.23
C LEU A 38 11.30 -13.36 -7.66
N LEU A 39 12.44 -13.96 -8.01
CA LEU A 39 13.18 -13.76 -9.27
C LEU A 39 12.32 -13.57 -10.55
N TYR A 40 11.20 -14.30 -10.68
CA TYR A 40 10.29 -14.25 -11.83
C TYR A 40 8.85 -13.83 -11.48
N MET A 41 8.56 -13.55 -10.20
CA MET A 41 7.21 -13.25 -9.72
C MET A 41 7.21 -12.06 -8.76
N HIS A 42 6.33 -11.09 -8.99
CA HIS A 42 6.02 -10.05 -8.01
C HIS A 42 4.58 -10.19 -7.56
N LEU A 43 4.40 -10.31 -6.26
CA LEU A 43 3.13 -10.21 -5.60
C LEU A 43 3.18 -9.02 -4.66
N ASP A 44 2.44 -7.96 -4.95
CA ASP A 44 2.32 -6.78 -4.09
C ASP A 44 0.91 -6.72 -3.53
N VAL A 45 0.79 -6.46 -2.23
CA VAL A 45 -0.49 -6.20 -1.57
C VAL A 45 -0.35 -4.92 -0.80
N SER A 46 -1.21 -3.96 -1.11
CA SER A 46 -1.18 -2.62 -0.52
C SER A 46 -2.58 -2.17 -0.12
N GLY A 47 -2.71 -1.69 1.11
CA GLY A 47 -3.89 -1.06 1.66
C GLY A 47 -3.73 0.45 1.79
N VAL A 48 -4.84 1.15 1.66
CA VAL A 48 -4.94 2.58 1.96
C VAL A 48 -6.14 2.82 2.87
N VAL A 49 -5.93 3.59 3.92
CA VAL A 49 -6.98 4.03 4.83
C VAL A 49 -6.90 5.55 4.92
N SER A 50 -7.99 6.21 4.56
CA SER A 50 -8.11 7.65 4.75
C SER A 50 -8.29 7.97 6.23
N SER A 51 -7.54 8.96 6.73
CA SER A 51 -7.77 9.53 8.07
C SER A 51 -8.95 10.51 8.08
N GLU A 52 -9.55 10.76 6.90
CA GLU A 52 -10.83 11.42 6.78
C GLU A 52 -11.92 10.52 7.37
N ARG A 53 -12.65 11.05 8.34
CA ARG A 53 -13.79 10.39 8.99
C ARG A 53 -15.03 11.16 8.60
N THR A 54 -15.96 10.49 7.94
CA THR A 54 -17.29 11.03 7.64
C THR A 54 -18.21 10.62 8.79
N ARG A 55 -18.93 11.59 9.36
CA ARG A 55 -19.88 11.35 10.44
C ARG A 55 -21.26 11.12 9.82
N ILE A 56 -21.79 9.92 9.98
CA ILE A 56 -23.17 9.57 9.58
C ILE A 56 -23.83 8.99 10.82
N ASP A 57 -24.95 9.59 11.27
CA ASP A 57 -25.73 9.17 12.46
C ASP A 57 -24.89 8.83 13.70
N ASP A 58 -24.17 9.84 14.20
CA ASP A 58 -23.29 9.76 15.38
C ASP A 58 -22.16 8.71 15.32
N SER A 59 -21.98 8.05 14.17
CA SER A 59 -20.93 7.06 13.93
C SER A 59 -19.87 7.63 12.99
N GLU A 60 -18.60 7.51 13.40
CA GLU A 60 -17.47 7.93 12.58
C GLU A 60 -17.00 6.78 11.68
N PHE A 61 -17.15 6.95 10.36
CA PHE A 61 -16.66 5.98 9.38
C PHE A 61 -15.48 6.56 8.59
N PRO A 62 -14.40 5.80 8.37
CA PRO A 62 -13.33 6.23 7.48
C PRO A 62 -13.90 6.41 6.07
N THR A 63 -13.70 7.59 5.49
CA THR A 63 -14.32 8.00 4.23
C THR A 63 -13.87 7.14 3.06
N LYS A 64 -12.65 6.59 3.13
CA LYS A 64 -12.06 5.76 2.08
C LYS A 64 -11.20 4.67 2.70
N VAL A 65 -11.49 3.43 2.34
CA VAL A 65 -10.63 2.27 2.55
C VAL A 65 -10.45 1.61 1.20
N GLY A 66 -9.20 1.34 0.83
CA GLY A 66 -8.84 0.68 -0.41
C GLY A 66 -7.88 -0.45 -0.15
N LEU A 67 -8.06 -1.55 -0.88
CA LEU A 67 -7.12 -2.65 -0.94
C LEU A 67 -6.76 -2.83 -2.42
N ALA A 68 -5.47 -2.91 -2.69
CA ALA A 68 -4.90 -3.15 -3.99
C ALA A 68 -4.00 -4.38 -3.87
N GLY A 69 -4.15 -5.29 -4.82
CA GLY A 69 -3.26 -6.43 -4.99
C GLY A 69 -2.77 -6.45 -6.43
N SER A 70 -1.48 -6.62 -6.62
CA SER A 70 -0.86 -6.78 -7.93
C SER A 70 -0.10 -8.09 -7.96
N PHE A 71 -0.33 -8.89 -9.00
CA PHE A 71 0.45 -10.07 -9.30
C PHE A 71 1.02 -9.94 -10.70
N GLY A 72 2.31 -10.17 -10.86
CA GLY A 72 2.99 -10.12 -12.14
C GLY A 72 4.04 -11.20 -12.26
N LEU A 73 4.11 -11.83 -13.44
CA LEU A 73 5.28 -12.61 -13.85
C LEU A 73 6.17 -11.73 -14.73
N LEU A 74 7.48 -11.81 -14.49
CA LEU A 74 8.50 -11.18 -15.31
C LEU A 74 8.96 -12.23 -16.34
N PHE A 75 8.37 -12.24 -17.54
CA PHE A 75 8.83 -13.05 -18.68
C PHE A 75 9.35 -12.15 -19.80
#